data_AF-A0A355XTH3-F1
#
_entry.id   AF-A0A355XTH3-F1
#
_cell.length_a   1.000
_cell.length_b   1.000
_cell.length_c   1.000
_cell.angle_alpha   90.00
_cell.angle_beta   90.00
_cell.angle_gamma   90.00
#
_symmetry.space_group_name_H-M   'P 1'
#
loop_
_entity.id
_entity.type
_entity.pdbx_description
1 polymer ?
#
loop_
_entity_poly.entity_id
_entity_poly.type
_entity_poly.pdbx_seq_one_letter_code
_entity_poly.pdbx_strand_id
1 'polypeptide(L)'
;MMPKIGVVLSGCGVNDGSEIHESVITMLELDKAGADMVLMAPNIDQLHVINHYTGTEMDEYRNVLVESARIARGDIKDMAEVSSKDVDALIFPGGFGVAKNLCDYAMAGAECSVNPDVVRLAQEVHKDKKPIGVICISPAMMAKILGDETELTIGFDEQ
;
A
#
# COMPACT_ATOMS: atom_id res chain seq x y z
N MET A 1 24.18 -9.97 3.37
CA MET A 1 22.81 -10.41 3.02
C MET A 1 22.15 -9.21 2.38
N MET A 2 21.43 -9.38 1.26
CA MET A 2 20.70 -8.26 0.64
C MET A 2 19.49 -7.94 1.53
N PRO A 3 19.20 -6.65 1.80
CA PRO A 3 18.03 -6.28 2.60
C PRO A 3 16.76 -6.67 1.84
N LYS A 4 15.77 -7.21 2.56
CA LYS A 4 14.45 -7.58 2.01
C LYS A 4 13.43 -6.49 2.30
N ILE A 5 12.86 -5.89 1.28
CA ILE A 5 11.95 -4.75 1.44
C ILE A 5 10.55 -5.17 1.02
N GLY A 6 9.60 -5.11 1.95
CA GLY A 6 8.20 -5.35 1.64
C GLY A 6 7.60 -4.18 0.89
N VAL A 7 6.91 -4.44 -0.22
CA VAL A 7 6.18 -3.42 -0.99
C VAL A 7 4.70 -3.78 -0.96
N VAL A 8 3.89 -2.95 -0.29
CA VAL A 8 2.46 -3.22 -0.07
C VAL A 8 1.63 -2.48 -1.11
N LEU A 9 0.97 -3.25 -1.99
CA LEU A 9 0.13 -2.75 -3.07
C LEU A 9 -1.36 -2.83 -2.70
N SER A 10 -2.17 -2.04 -3.40
CA SER A 10 -3.61 -1.87 -3.13
C SER A 10 -4.52 -2.08 -4.35
N GLY A 11 -3.97 -2.62 -5.45
CA GLY A 11 -4.62 -2.77 -6.76
C GLY A 11 -3.68 -2.25 -7.87
N CYS A 12 -4.20 -2.00 -9.07
CA CYS A 12 -3.39 -1.56 -10.22
C CYS A 12 -4.03 -0.40 -11.00
N GLY A 13 -3.95 0.81 -10.45
CA GLY A 13 -4.53 2.01 -11.03
C GLY A 13 -4.73 3.10 -9.97
N VAL A 14 -4.46 4.37 -10.30
CA VAL A 14 -4.46 5.46 -9.31
C VAL A 14 -5.80 5.65 -8.59
N ASN A 15 -6.95 5.40 -9.23
CA ASN A 15 -8.27 5.71 -8.67
C ASN A 15 -8.91 4.55 -7.89
N ASP A 16 -8.43 3.32 -8.09
CA ASP A 16 -9.00 2.10 -7.50
C ASP A 16 -7.96 1.12 -6.93
N GLY A 17 -6.68 1.47 -7.00
CA GLY A 17 -5.56 0.65 -6.58
C GLY A 17 -4.32 1.47 -6.26
N SER A 18 -3.15 0.85 -6.40
CA SER A 18 -1.87 1.54 -6.25
C SER A 18 -1.57 2.45 -7.44
N GLU A 19 -0.95 3.59 -7.17
CA GLU A 19 -0.41 4.45 -8.21
C GLU A 19 0.76 3.72 -8.90
N ILE A 20 0.61 3.50 -10.21
CA ILE A 20 1.47 2.59 -10.98
C ILE A 20 2.90 3.16 -11.09
N HIS A 21 3.04 4.47 -11.29
CA HIS A 21 4.35 5.10 -11.41
C HIS A 21 5.11 5.11 -10.07
N GLU A 22 4.47 5.47 -8.96
CA GLU A 22 5.03 5.43 -7.61
C GLU A 22 5.47 4.00 -7.27
N SER A 23 4.65 3.01 -7.61
CA SER A 23 4.98 1.59 -7.40
C SER A 23 6.21 1.18 -8.22
N VAL A 24 6.22 1.49 -9.53
CA VAL A 24 7.34 1.13 -10.42
C VAL A 24 8.62 1.88 -10.06
N ILE A 25 8.55 3.17 -9.70
CA ILE A 25 9.70 3.96 -9.26
C ILE A 25 10.23 3.42 -7.93
N THR A 26 9.35 3.07 -7.00
CA THR A 26 9.75 2.42 -5.73
C THR A 26 10.54 1.14 -6.04
N MET A 27 10.00 0.26 -6.88
CA MET A 27 10.67 -0.99 -7.26
C MET A 27 12.01 -0.74 -7.98
N LEU A 28 12.07 0.26 -8.86
CA LEU A 28 13.29 0.63 -9.58
C LEU A 28 14.39 1.12 -8.63
N GLU A 29 14.06 1.97 -7.66
CA GLU A 29 15.06 2.51 -6.72
C GLU A 29 15.53 1.44 -5.72
N LEU A 30 14.66 0.50 -5.33
CA LEU A 30 15.06 -0.67 -4.55
C LEU A 30 16.01 -1.59 -5.31
N ASP A 31 15.72 -1.89 -6.58
CA ASP A 31 16.58 -2.70 -7.45
C ASP A 31 17.96 -2.05 -7.64
N LYS A 32 18.02 -0.74 -7.93
CA LYS A 32 19.28 0.02 -8.00
C LYS A 32 20.08 -0.01 -6.71
N ALA A 33 19.40 -0.04 -5.56
CA ALA A 33 20.02 -0.13 -4.25
C ALA A 33 20.50 -1.56 -3.90
N GLY A 34 20.22 -2.56 -4.75
CA GLY A 34 20.59 -3.96 -4.53
C GLY A 34 19.76 -4.64 -3.42
N ALA A 35 18.53 -4.20 -3.23
CA ALA A 35 17.59 -4.78 -2.28
C ALA A 35 16.72 -5.86 -2.94
N ASP A 36 16.44 -6.93 -2.19
CA ASP A 36 15.40 -7.89 -2.55
C ASP A 36 14.03 -7.30 -2.22
N MET A 37 13.02 -7.61 -3.03
CA MET A 37 11.65 -7.13 -2.82
C MET A 37 10.71 -8.28 -2.43
N VAL A 38 9.80 -8.01 -1.50
CA VAL A 38 8.69 -8.90 -1.16
C VAL A 38 7.40 -8.12 -1.45
N LEU A 39 6.86 -8.29 -2.64
CA LEU A 39 5.60 -7.62 -3.01
C LEU A 39 4.42 -8.35 -2.35
N MET A 40 3.46 -7.59 -1.86
CA MET A 40 2.27 -8.15 -1.23
C MET A 40 1.05 -7.24 -1.39
N ALA A 41 -0.13 -7.82 -1.27
CA ALA A 41 -1.39 -7.09 -1.20
C ALA A 41 -2.43 -7.94 -0.44
N PRO A 42 -3.45 -7.34 0.21
CA PRO A 42 -4.50 -8.11 0.83
C PRO A 42 -5.36 -8.82 -0.22
N ASN A 43 -5.73 -10.08 0.05
CA ASN A 43 -6.63 -10.83 -0.81
C ASN A 43 -8.10 -10.50 -0.53
N ILE A 44 -8.52 -9.32 -0.97
CA ILE A 44 -9.87 -8.78 -0.82
C ILE A 44 -10.37 -8.19 -2.13
N ASP A 45 -11.68 -7.97 -2.24
CA ASP A 45 -12.24 -7.21 -3.36
C ASP A 45 -11.87 -5.73 -3.27
N GLN A 46 -11.65 -5.09 -4.42
CA GLN A 46 -11.56 -3.64 -4.51
C GLN A 46 -12.93 -3.03 -4.16
N LEU A 47 -12.94 -1.89 -3.47
CA LEU A 47 -14.19 -1.22 -3.14
C LEU A 47 -14.93 -0.71 -4.38
N HIS A 48 -14.20 -0.14 -5.33
CA HIS A 48 -14.72 0.33 -6.61
C HIS A 48 -13.79 -0.10 -7.74
N VAL A 49 -14.32 -0.25 -8.95
CA VAL A 49 -13.54 -0.43 -10.18
C VAL A 49 -13.73 0.82 -11.03
N ILE A 50 -12.63 1.45 -11.46
CA ILE A 50 -12.70 2.76 -12.12
C ILE A 50 -12.20 2.65 -13.55
N ASN A 51 -13.04 3.10 -14.48
CA ASN A 51 -12.59 3.38 -15.83
C ASN A 51 -11.72 4.64 -15.79
N HIS A 52 -10.41 4.44 -15.86
CA HIS A 52 -9.45 5.54 -15.77
C HIS A 52 -9.48 6.50 -16.97
N TYR A 53 -10.06 6.10 -18.11
CA TYR A 53 -10.23 6.99 -19.26
C TYR A 53 -11.41 7.96 -19.07
N THR A 54 -12.52 7.49 -18.49
CA THR A 54 -13.73 8.31 -18.26
C THR A 54 -13.80 8.91 -16.87
N GLY A 55 -13.03 8.39 -15.91
CA GLY A 55 -13.11 8.74 -14.49
C GLY A 55 -14.34 8.17 -13.77
N THR A 56 -15.12 7.31 -14.43
CA THR A 56 -16.38 6.79 -13.88
C THR A 56 -16.20 5.39 -13.30
N GLU A 57 -16.99 5.08 -12.30
CA GLU A 57 -17.12 3.73 -11.76
C GLU A 57 -17.71 2.77 -12.79
N MET A 58 -17.28 1.52 -12.71
CA MET A 58 -17.75 0.40 -13.52
C MET A 58 -18.48 -0.61 -12.63
N ASP A 59 -19.59 -1.15 -13.11
CA ASP A 59 -20.34 -2.22 -12.44
C ASP A 59 -19.65 -3.58 -12.65
N GLU A 60 -18.45 -3.70 -12.08
CA GLU A 60 -17.58 -4.86 -12.18
C GLU A 60 -16.87 -5.13 -10.85
N TYR A 61 -16.43 -6.37 -10.66
CA TYR A 61 -15.66 -6.80 -9.49
C TYR A 61 -14.22 -7.12 -9.89
N ARG A 62 -13.29 -6.65 -9.05
CA ARG A 62 -11.86 -6.98 -9.14
C ARG A 62 -11.29 -7.22 -7.76
N ASN A 63 -10.30 -8.08 -7.67
CA ASN A 63 -9.62 -8.41 -6.44
C ASN A 63 -8.27 -7.67 -6.35
N VAL A 64 -7.99 -7.09 -5.18
CA VAL A 64 -6.80 -6.27 -4.89
C VAL A 64 -5.50 -7.03 -5.16
N LEU A 65 -5.38 -8.27 -4.66
CA LEU A 65 -4.18 -9.10 -4.87
C LEU A 65 -4.02 -9.48 -6.34
N VAL A 66 -5.10 -9.90 -6.99
CA VAL A 66 -5.09 -10.30 -8.41
C VAL A 66 -4.67 -9.14 -9.30
N GLU A 67 -5.21 -7.94 -9.08
CA GLU A 67 -4.86 -6.77 -9.88
C GLU A 67 -3.43 -6.27 -9.56
N SER A 68 -3.03 -6.30 -8.28
CA SER A 68 -1.65 -5.95 -7.87
C SER A 68 -0.60 -6.87 -8.50
N ALA A 69 -0.94 -8.14 -8.77
CA ALA A 69 -0.06 -9.09 -9.47
C ALA A 69 0.36 -8.60 -10.86
N ARG A 70 -0.39 -7.67 -11.49
CA ARG A 70 -0.02 -7.04 -12.76
C ARG A 70 1.25 -6.20 -12.62
N ILE A 71 1.34 -5.38 -11.56
CA ILE A 71 2.53 -4.58 -11.23
C ILE A 71 3.70 -5.51 -10.89
N ALA A 72 3.43 -6.52 -10.05
CA ALA A 72 4.42 -7.48 -9.57
C ALA A 72 4.84 -8.55 -10.61
N ARG A 73 4.24 -8.55 -11.81
CA ARG A 73 4.48 -9.55 -12.86
C ARG A 73 4.28 -10.99 -12.36
N GLY A 74 3.32 -11.19 -11.47
CA GLY A 74 2.97 -12.47 -10.85
C GLY A 74 3.77 -12.86 -9.60
N ASP A 75 4.83 -12.13 -9.24
CA ASP A 75 5.62 -12.41 -8.03
C ASP A 75 5.13 -11.57 -6.85
N ILE A 76 4.01 -11.98 -6.26
CA ILE A 76 3.33 -11.29 -5.17
C ILE A 76 2.75 -12.30 -4.18
N LYS A 77 2.69 -11.91 -2.91
CA LYS A 77 2.10 -12.71 -1.84
C LYS A 77 0.79 -12.12 -1.33
N ASP A 78 -0.06 -12.97 -0.78
CA ASP A 78 -1.09 -12.50 0.15
C ASP A 78 -0.39 -11.90 1.37
N MET A 79 -0.79 -10.69 1.76
CA MET A 79 -0.27 -9.99 2.92
C MET A 79 -0.42 -10.79 4.23
N ALA A 80 -1.44 -11.64 4.32
CA ALA A 80 -1.65 -12.53 5.47
C ALA A 80 -0.51 -13.55 5.66
N GLU A 81 0.25 -13.86 4.60
CA GLU A 81 1.37 -14.82 4.64
C GLU A 81 2.70 -14.19 5.06
N VAL A 82 2.75 -12.87 5.21
CA VAL A 82 3.97 -12.11 5.49
C VAL A 82 3.97 -11.61 6.94
N SER A 83 5.13 -11.71 7.58
CA SER A 83 5.40 -11.19 8.93
C SER A 83 6.58 -10.23 8.92
N SER A 84 6.78 -9.52 10.04
CA SER A 84 7.99 -8.71 10.21
C SER A 84 9.29 -9.50 10.10
N LYS A 85 9.30 -10.83 10.24
CA LYS A 85 10.51 -11.66 10.11
C LYS A 85 10.97 -11.84 8.67
N ASP A 86 10.07 -11.62 7.71
CA ASP A 86 10.32 -11.85 6.29
C ASP A 86 10.93 -10.64 5.58
N VAL A 87 10.87 -9.47 6.22
CA VAL A 87 11.29 -8.17 5.67
C VAL A 87 12.14 -7.39 6.66
N ASP A 88 13.05 -6.58 6.14
CA ASP A 88 13.89 -5.63 6.87
C ASP A 88 13.30 -4.21 6.88
N ALA A 89 12.33 -3.93 6.00
CA ALA A 89 11.57 -2.67 5.94
C ALA A 89 10.23 -2.86 5.20
N LEU A 90 9.34 -1.88 5.29
CA LEU A 90 8.12 -1.79 4.47
C LEU A 90 8.08 -0.49 3.67
N ILE A 91 7.47 -0.53 2.49
CA ILE A 91 7.09 0.64 1.71
C ILE A 91 5.63 0.48 1.26
N PHE A 92 4.85 1.54 1.44
CA PHE A 92 3.50 1.68 0.92
C PHE A 92 3.48 2.78 -0.16
N PRO A 93 3.53 2.41 -1.46
CA PRO A 93 3.18 3.34 -2.54
C PRO A 93 1.79 3.92 -2.33
N GLY A 94 1.50 5.05 -2.96
CA GLY A 94 0.20 5.71 -2.91
C GLY A 94 -0.83 5.11 -3.87
N GLY A 95 -1.75 5.98 -4.29
CA GLY A 95 -2.96 5.63 -5.03
C GLY A 95 -4.19 5.63 -4.13
N PHE A 96 -5.36 5.96 -4.69
CA PHE A 96 -6.62 5.99 -3.96
C PHE A 96 -7.06 4.61 -3.48
N GLY A 97 -6.53 3.52 -4.04
CA GLY A 97 -6.71 2.18 -3.48
C GLY A 97 -6.20 2.07 -2.04
N VAL A 98 -5.25 2.89 -1.62
CA VAL A 98 -4.84 2.93 -0.20
C VAL A 98 -5.97 3.47 0.66
N ALA A 99 -6.60 4.58 0.26
CA ALA A 99 -7.70 5.21 0.97
C ALA A 99 -9.07 4.52 0.79
N LYS A 100 -9.16 3.49 -0.06
CA LYS A 100 -10.40 2.76 -0.36
C LYS A 100 -10.36 1.27 0.00
N ASN A 101 -9.21 0.63 -0.16
CA ASN A 101 -9.04 -0.81 -0.02
C ASN A 101 -8.16 -1.17 1.19
N LEU A 102 -7.05 -0.44 1.43
CA LEU A 102 -6.21 -0.65 2.61
C LEU A 102 -6.78 0.02 3.86
N CYS A 103 -7.54 1.10 3.68
CA CYS A 103 -8.42 1.69 4.67
C CYS A 103 -9.65 2.28 3.97
N ASP A 104 -10.61 2.78 4.74
CA ASP A 104 -11.82 3.43 4.22
C ASP A 104 -11.79 4.97 4.36
N TYR A 105 -10.59 5.58 4.39
CA TYR A 105 -10.40 7.03 4.55
C TYR A 105 -11.14 7.87 3.52
N ALA A 106 -11.26 7.40 2.28
CA ALA A 106 -12.02 8.11 1.25
C ALA A 106 -13.52 8.24 1.56
N MET A 107 -14.06 7.40 2.45
CA MET A 107 -15.48 7.40 2.85
C MET A 107 -15.66 7.95 4.27
N ALA A 108 -14.77 7.60 5.19
CA ALA A 108 -14.91 7.90 6.62
C ALA A 108 -13.99 9.03 7.13
N GLY A 109 -13.05 9.51 6.31
CA GLY A 109 -12.11 10.57 6.66
C GLY A 109 -11.36 10.23 7.96
N ALA A 110 -11.34 11.16 8.90
CA ALA A 110 -10.65 10.97 10.18
C ALA A 110 -11.22 9.84 11.05
N GLU A 111 -12.41 9.29 10.76
CA GLU A 111 -12.98 8.14 11.50
C GLU A 111 -12.72 6.80 10.80
N CYS A 112 -11.77 6.77 9.85
CA CYS A 112 -11.53 5.59 9.05
C CYS A 112 -11.03 4.38 9.85
N SER A 113 -11.39 3.20 9.34
CA SER A 113 -10.85 1.91 9.71
C SER A 113 -9.78 1.47 8.72
N VAL A 114 -8.76 0.78 9.23
CA VAL A 114 -7.65 0.24 8.41
C VAL A 114 -7.80 -1.27 8.35
N ASN A 115 -7.48 -1.85 7.19
CA ASN A 115 -7.47 -3.30 6.98
C ASN A 115 -6.63 -4.00 8.09
N PRO A 116 -7.15 -5.08 8.71
CA PRO A 116 -6.48 -5.72 9.84
C PRO A 116 -5.07 -6.25 9.53
N ASP A 117 -4.81 -6.76 8.32
CA ASP A 117 -3.49 -7.24 7.93
C ASP A 117 -2.50 -6.09 7.75
N VAL A 118 -2.97 -4.94 7.28
CA VAL A 118 -2.17 -3.71 7.21
C VAL A 118 -1.77 -3.22 8.59
N VAL A 119 -2.73 -3.14 9.51
CA VAL A 119 -2.46 -2.76 10.92
C VAL A 119 -1.46 -3.72 11.54
N ARG A 120 -1.72 -5.04 11.40
CA ARG A 120 -0.86 -6.09 11.96
C ARG A 120 0.57 -5.95 11.47
N LEU A 121 0.80 -5.98 10.16
CA LEU A 121 2.15 -6.02 9.61
C LEU A 121 2.92 -4.71 9.88
N ALA A 122 2.26 -3.56 9.73
CA ALA A 122 2.89 -2.27 10.03
C ALA A 122 3.30 -2.18 11.52
N GLN A 123 2.45 -2.62 12.44
CA GLN A 123 2.79 -2.65 13.87
C GLN A 123 3.88 -3.66 14.20
N GLU A 124 3.89 -4.84 13.59
CA GLU A 124 4.97 -5.83 13.79
C GLU A 124 6.33 -5.26 13.35
N VAL A 125 6.39 -4.67 12.15
CA VAL A 125 7.61 -4.07 11.60
C VAL A 125 8.09 -2.88 12.43
N HIS A 126 7.17 -2.01 12.87
CA HIS A 126 7.51 -0.88 13.74
C HIS A 126 8.03 -1.34 15.12
N LYS A 127 7.39 -2.34 15.74
CA LYS A 127 7.84 -2.91 17.03
C LYS A 127 9.23 -3.54 16.93
N ASP A 128 9.55 -4.13 15.79
CA ASP A 128 10.88 -4.66 15.47
C ASP A 128 11.90 -3.56 15.10
N LYS A 129 11.51 -2.28 15.19
CA LYS A 129 12.33 -1.09 14.91
C LYS A 129 12.83 -1.05 13.46
N LYS A 130 12.03 -1.57 12.54
CA LYS A 130 12.32 -1.59 11.11
C LYS A 130 11.65 -0.39 10.43
N PRO A 131 12.31 0.23 9.42
CA PRO A 131 11.79 1.43 8.78
C PRO A 131 10.53 1.13 7.96
N ILE A 132 9.64 2.13 7.91
CA ILE A 132 8.42 2.12 7.11
C ILE A 132 8.40 3.39 6.25
N GLY A 133 8.35 3.24 4.94
CA GLY A 133 8.15 4.31 3.97
C GLY A 133 6.69 4.39 3.53
N VAL A 134 6.15 5.60 3.44
CA VAL A 134 4.78 5.86 2.99
C VAL A 134 4.79 7.01 1.98
N ILE A 135 4.05 6.86 0.88
CA ILE A 135 4.09 7.78 -0.26
C ILE A 135 2.67 8.32 -0.53
N CYS A 136 2.57 9.58 -0.94
CA CYS A 136 1.32 10.21 -1.40
C CYS A 136 0.24 10.22 -0.32
N ILE A 137 -0.86 9.47 -0.47
CA ILE A 137 -1.96 9.40 0.52
C ILE A 137 -1.77 8.32 1.59
N SER A 138 -0.81 7.39 1.42
CA SER A 138 -0.47 6.37 2.42
C SER A 138 -0.13 6.91 3.82
N PRO A 139 0.49 8.09 3.98
CA PRO A 139 0.69 8.73 5.28
C PRO A 139 -0.62 8.98 6.05
N ALA A 140 -1.75 9.28 5.39
CA ALA A 140 -3.03 9.48 6.07
C ALA A 140 -3.53 8.20 6.73
N MET A 141 -3.36 7.05 6.07
CA MET A 141 -3.60 5.74 6.66
C MET A 141 -2.61 5.46 7.81
N MET A 142 -1.33 5.75 7.60
CA MET A 142 -0.30 5.49 8.62
C MET A 142 -0.50 6.32 9.89
N ALA A 143 -1.05 7.52 9.79
CA ALA A 143 -1.42 8.34 10.94
C ALA A 143 -2.42 7.63 11.87
N LYS A 144 -3.32 6.78 11.33
CA LYS A 144 -4.20 5.94 12.14
C LYS A 144 -3.52 4.78 12.84
N ILE A 145 -2.38 4.31 12.31
CA ILE A 145 -1.66 3.16 12.85
C ILE A 145 -0.64 3.62 13.90
N LEU A 146 0.13 4.68 13.59
CA LEU A 146 1.33 5.10 14.33
C LEU A 146 1.41 6.62 14.60
N GLY A 147 0.33 7.39 14.38
CA GLY A 147 0.36 8.87 14.40
C GLY A 147 0.85 9.51 15.70
N ASP A 148 0.68 8.84 16.84
CA ASP A 148 1.18 9.33 18.14
C ASP A 148 2.69 9.11 18.34
N GLU A 149 3.34 8.37 17.45
CA GLU A 149 4.72 7.91 17.58
C GLU A 149 5.65 8.44 16.47
N THR A 150 5.12 9.20 15.51
CA THR A 150 5.87 9.57 14.30
C THR A 150 5.42 10.90 13.68
N GLU A 151 6.23 11.45 12.80
CA GLU A 151 5.91 12.63 12.00
C GLU A 151 5.67 12.21 10.54
N LEU A 152 4.60 12.73 9.94
CA LEU A 152 4.14 12.35 8.61
C LEU A 152 3.89 13.60 7.76
N THR A 153 3.94 13.45 6.44
CA THR A 153 3.57 14.51 5.50
C THR A 153 2.79 13.91 4.34
N ILE A 154 1.80 14.64 3.85
CA ILE A 154 1.14 14.41 2.56
C ILE A 154 1.54 15.49 1.53
N GLY A 155 2.63 16.21 1.79
CA GLY A 155 2.99 17.45 1.09
C GLY A 155 2.29 18.66 1.71
N PHE A 156 1.85 19.58 0.85
CA PHE A 156 1.06 20.74 1.20
C PHE A 156 -0.31 20.61 0.53
N ASP A 157 -1.37 20.59 1.34
CA ASP A 157 -2.75 20.62 0.84
C ASP A 157 -3.28 22.05 1.04
N GLU A 158 -3.88 22.64 0.01
CA GLU A 158 -4.65 23.87 0.19
C GLU A 158 -6.01 23.47 0.78
N GLN A 159 -6.21 23.76 2.08
CA GLN A 159 -7.52 23.60 2.72
C GLN A 159 -8.61 24.44 2.04
#